data_AF-A0A0A9F1S5-F1
#
_entry.id   AF-A0A0A9F1S5-F1
#
_cell.length_a   1.000
_cell.length_b   1.000
_cell.length_c   1.000
_cell.angle_alpha   90.00
_cell.angle_beta   90.00
_cell.angle_gamma   90.00
#
_symmetry.space_group_name_H-M   'P 1'
#
loop_
_entity.id
_entity.type
_entity.pdbx_description
1 polymer ?
#
loop_
_entity_poly.entity_id
_entity_poly.type
_entity_poly.pdbx_seq_one_letter_code
_entity_poly.pdbx_strand_id
1 'polypeptide(L)'
;MHSEPLLLDKHYQAKALSNMVVVVQSDDDAWESHLQCNGRPILWDLRKPVKAAIAATAEYISGLLPSHLVYSHAHETAIEDWTWSVGCNPLSITSQGWQLSEFQQDVIARNYIITSVEESIQVVNSAIQRLLTERTTEKGFKIFKAQESLMVEKYNAVVNLWRRVSAMSKGLRYGDAVKLMSILEDASHGFSSAVNSTISSLQPVQCTRERKLDVQLDLTTLPAFLAVFLLLWFLLRPRRPKPKIN
;
A
#
# COMPACT_ATOMS: atom_id res chain seq x y z
N MET A 1 21.05 17.30 41.53
CA MET A 1 21.30 16.65 40.23
C MET A 1 20.48 17.43 39.23
N HIS A 2 21.11 18.21 38.35
CA HIS A 2 20.37 18.81 37.22
C HIS A 2 20.01 17.65 36.30
N SER A 3 18.71 17.41 36.10
CA SER A 3 18.25 16.55 35.02
C SER A 3 18.70 17.19 33.73
N GLU A 4 19.47 16.47 32.92
CA GLU A 4 19.68 16.89 31.55
C GLU A 4 18.35 16.75 30.81
N PRO A 5 17.96 17.73 29.97
CA PRO A 5 16.74 17.64 29.22
C PRO A 5 16.78 16.45 28.26
N LEU A 6 15.67 15.74 28.14
CA LEU A 6 15.53 14.65 27.19
C LEU A 6 15.34 15.24 25.80
N LEU A 7 16.35 15.06 24.94
CA LEU A 7 16.33 15.48 23.53
C LEU A 7 16.64 14.28 22.63
N LEU A 8 15.99 14.24 21.46
CA LEU A 8 16.31 13.33 20.38
C LEU A 8 17.61 13.77 19.72
N ASP A 9 18.57 12.85 19.62
CA ASP A 9 19.87 13.12 19.01
C ASP A 9 20.56 14.37 19.58
N LYS A 10 20.37 14.62 20.88
CA LYS A 10 20.87 15.78 21.65
C LYS A 10 20.34 17.16 21.22
N HIS A 11 19.62 17.27 20.11
CA HIS A 11 19.30 18.56 19.49
C HIS A 11 17.81 18.79 19.22
N TYR A 12 16.98 17.74 19.19
CA TYR A 12 15.61 17.85 18.71
C TYR A 12 14.58 17.47 19.78
N GLN A 13 13.51 18.25 19.90
CA GLN A 13 12.34 17.88 20.71
C GLN A 13 11.37 16.96 19.95
N ALA A 14 11.37 17.03 18.63
CA ALA A 14 10.58 16.16 17.77
C ALA A 14 11.30 15.90 16.45
N LYS A 15 11.07 14.73 15.85
CA LYS A 15 11.65 14.36 14.56
C LYS A 15 10.66 13.55 13.74
N ALA A 16 10.52 13.93 12.46
CA ALA A 16 9.84 13.13 11.46
C ALA A 16 10.77 11.99 11.03
N LEU A 17 10.28 10.75 11.10
CA LEU A 17 10.90 9.56 10.52
C LEU A 17 10.09 9.14 9.29
N SER A 18 10.58 8.15 8.54
CA SER A 18 9.92 7.68 7.31
C SER A 18 8.50 7.12 7.53
N ASN A 19 8.15 6.69 8.73
CA ASN A 19 6.87 6.05 9.03
C ASN A 19 6.19 6.54 10.33
N MET A 20 6.79 7.49 11.04
CA MET A 20 6.25 7.98 12.30
C MET A 20 6.84 9.34 12.67
N VAL A 21 6.23 10.00 13.65
CA VAL A 21 6.77 11.19 14.29
C VAL A 21 7.06 10.86 15.75
N VAL A 22 8.30 11.16 16.18
CA VAL A 22 8.71 10.97 17.57
C VAL A 22 8.78 12.33 18.24
N VAL A 23 8.16 12.47 19.41
CA VAL A 23 8.16 13.69 20.23
C VAL A 23 8.61 13.33 21.63
N VAL A 24 9.53 14.11 22.19
CA VAL A 24 10.01 13.94 23.57
C VAL A 24 9.53 15.09 24.43
N GLN A 25 9.07 14.74 25.62
CA GLN A 25 8.70 15.67 26.67
C GLN A 25 9.66 15.46 27.83
N SER A 26 10.20 16.55 28.39
CA SER A 26 11.05 16.49 29.58
C SER A 26 10.29 16.94 30.82
N ASP A 27 10.86 16.64 31.99
CA ASP A 27 10.35 17.15 33.25
C ASP A 27 10.66 18.64 33.47
N ASP A 28 11.80 19.10 32.95
CA ASP A 28 12.18 20.51 32.92
C ASP A 28 11.19 21.34 32.07
N ASP A 29 10.89 22.56 32.51
CA ASP A 29 9.90 23.41 31.82
C ASP A 29 10.46 24.02 30.53
N ALA A 30 11.69 24.50 30.58
CA ALA A 30 12.32 25.20 29.46
C ALA A 30 13.81 24.91 29.34
N TRP A 31 14.33 25.04 28.11
CA TRP A 31 15.76 24.93 27.83
C TRP A 31 16.25 26.08 26.98
N GLU A 32 17.42 26.60 27.32
CA GLU A 32 18.09 27.65 26.55
C GLU A 32 18.67 27.06 25.27
N SER A 33 18.08 27.43 24.12
CA SER A 33 18.59 26.96 22.84
C SER A 33 19.89 27.65 22.44
N HIS A 34 20.58 27.04 21.47
CA HIS A 34 21.76 27.63 20.84
C HIS A 34 21.45 28.90 20.01
N LEU A 35 20.17 29.23 19.82
CA LEU A 35 19.73 30.38 19.06
C LEU A 35 19.44 31.56 19.98
N GLN A 36 19.80 32.76 19.52
CA GLN A 36 19.58 34.00 20.26
C GLN A 36 18.81 35.02 19.42
N CYS A 37 17.93 35.77 20.07
CA CYS A 37 17.24 36.92 19.49
C CYS A 37 17.55 38.15 20.35
N ASN A 38 18.09 39.21 19.74
CA ASN A 38 18.49 40.44 20.43
C ASN A 38 19.41 40.20 21.65
N GLY A 39 20.36 39.27 21.52
CA GLY A 39 21.31 38.91 22.58
C GLY A 39 20.72 38.10 23.74
N ARG A 40 19.49 37.58 23.60
CA ARG A 40 18.85 36.70 24.58
C ARG A 40 18.62 35.30 23.98
N PRO A 41 18.89 34.21 24.73
CA PRO A 41 18.61 32.87 24.24
C PRO A 41 17.11 32.67 24.03
N ILE A 42 16.76 31.97 22.95
CA ILE A 42 15.40 31.52 22.71
C ILE A 42 15.16 30.29 23.58
N LEU A 43 14.13 30.36 24.43
CA LEU A 43 13.76 29.26 25.32
C LEU A 43 12.87 28.27 24.58
N TRP A 44 13.19 26.98 24.62
CA TRP A 44 12.29 25.94 24.11
C TRP A 44 11.42 25.41 25.24
N ASP A 45 10.11 25.30 25.00
CA ASP A 45 9.18 24.67 25.93
C ASP A 45 9.37 23.14 25.86
N LEU A 46 9.94 22.57 26.92
CA LEU A 46 10.21 21.14 27.01
C LEU A 46 9.05 20.35 27.63
N ARG A 47 8.21 21.04 28.41
CA ARG A 47 7.04 20.44 29.08
C ARG A 47 5.89 20.27 28.10
N LYS A 48 5.74 21.17 27.14
CA LYS A 48 4.71 21.16 26.09
C LYS A 48 5.35 21.38 24.71
N PRO A 49 5.99 20.34 24.14
CA PRO A 49 6.68 20.43 22.85
C PRO A 49 5.71 20.48 21.64
N VAL A 50 4.59 21.19 21.76
CA VAL A 50 3.52 21.28 20.75
C VAL A 50 4.05 21.87 19.45
N LYS A 51 4.89 22.89 19.55
CA LYS A 51 5.53 23.51 18.39
C LYS A 51 6.35 22.51 17.58
N ALA A 52 7.26 21.80 18.25
CA ALA A 52 8.11 20.79 17.64
C ALA A 52 7.27 19.64 17.07
N ALA A 53 6.25 19.19 17.82
CA ALA A 53 5.33 18.15 17.37
C ALA A 53 4.61 18.53 16.07
N ILE A 54 4.08 19.76 15.97
CA ILE A 54 3.38 20.22 14.76
C ILE A 54 4.36 20.37 13.59
N ALA A 55 5.55 20.92 13.82
CA ALA A 55 6.57 21.05 12.78
C ALA A 55 6.96 19.67 12.21
N ALA A 56 7.30 18.72 13.08
CA ALA A 56 7.67 17.36 12.68
C ALA A 56 6.49 16.62 12.01
N THR A 57 5.25 16.85 12.47
CA THR A 57 4.07 16.26 11.84
C THR A 57 3.82 16.84 10.46
N ALA A 58 3.95 18.16 10.29
CA ALA A 58 3.80 18.81 8.98
C ALA A 58 4.87 18.34 8.00
N GLU A 59 6.12 18.19 8.45
CA GLU A 59 7.21 17.61 7.66
C GLU A 59 6.86 16.18 7.24
N TYR A 60 6.40 15.32 8.15
CA TYR A 60 6.04 13.93 7.85
C TYR A 60 4.89 13.81 6.84
N ILE A 61 3.77 14.50 7.07
CA ILE A 61 2.55 14.32 6.25
C ILE A 61 2.61 15.03 4.90
N SER A 62 3.43 16.09 4.78
CA SER A 62 3.38 16.99 3.63
C SER A 62 4.74 17.44 3.10
N GLY A 63 5.84 17.02 3.72
CA GLY A 63 7.18 17.46 3.35
C GLY A 63 7.43 18.95 3.63
N LEU A 64 6.65 19.56 4.53
CA LEU A 64 6.78 20.98 4.83
C LEU A 64 8.03 21.21 5.69
N LEU A 65 9.00 21.93 5.12
CA LEU A 65 10.30 22.16 5.75
C LEU A 65 10.30 23.38 6.69
N PRO A 66 11.26 23.45 7.63
CA PRO A 66 11.54 24.65 8.41
C PRO A 66 11.67 25.89 7.52
N SER A 67 11.17 27.04 7.99
CA SER A 67 11.01 28.21 7.12
C SER A 67 12.32 28.91 6.74
N HIS A 68 13.43 28.60 7.39
CA HIS A 68 14.76 29.06 6.96
C HIS A 68 15.34 28.23 5.81
N LEU A 69 14.80 27.05 5.50
CA LEU A 69 15.30 26.24 4.40
C LEU A 69 14.60 26.66 3.09
N VAL A 70 15.39 27.18 2.15
CA VAL A 70 14.88 27.68 0.87
C VAL A 70 15.69 27.07 -0.28
N TYR A 71 15.04 26.75 -1.40
CA TYR A 71 15.74 26.29 -2.59
C TYR A 71 16.30 27.46 -3.40
N SER A 72 17.60 27.44 -3.67
CA SER A 72 18.27 28.44 -4.51
C SER A 72 18.39 27.93 -5.94
N HIS A 73 17.64 28.51 -6.87
CA HIS A 73 17.76 28.18 -8.30
C HIS A 73 19.15 28.49 -8.87
N ALA A 74 19.81 29.56 -8.39
CA ALA A 74 21.13 29.95 -8.89
C ALA A 74 22.23 28.95 -8.51
N HIS A 75 22.07 28.25 -7.39
CA HIS A 75 23.04 27.30 -6.85
C HIS A 75 22.57 25.84 -6.96
N GLU A 76 21.37 25.61 -7.51
CA GLU A 76 20.71 24.30 -7.62
C GLU A 76 20.74 23.48 -6.32
N THR A 77 20.64 24.16 -5.17
CA THR A 77 20.76 23.54 -3.84
C THR A 77 19.87 24.21 -2.81
N ALA A 78 19.58 23.51 -1.72
CA ALA A 78 18.93 24.08 -0.54
C ALA A 78 19.94 24.95 0.23
N ILE A 79 19.51 26.15 0.60
CA ILE A 79 20.28 27.11 1.39
C ILE A 79 19.50 27.51 2.64
N GLU A 80 20.22 27.97 3.65
CA GLU A 80 19.63 28.54 4.86
C GLU A 80 19.48 30.06 4.69
N ASP A 81 18.24 30.56 4.73
CA ASP A 81 17.91 31.96 4.84
C ASP A 81 17.10 32.20 6.12
N TRP A 82 17.84 32.49 7.19
CA TRP A 82 17.32 32.74 8.54
C TRP A 82 16.35 33.92 8.61
N THR A 83 16.33 34.81 7.61
CA THR A 83 15.38 35.93 7.51
C THR A 83 13.94 35.45 7.52
N TRP A 84 13.67 34.26 6.98
CA TRP A 84 12.33 33.65 6.91
C TRP A 84 11.97 32.80 8.12
N SER A 85 12.92 32.54 9.02
CA SER A 85 12.65 31.88 10.29
C SER A 85 12.14 32.89 11.31
N VAL A 86 11.00 33.53 11.03
CA VAL A 86 10.34 34.53 11.90
C VAL A 86 8.82 34.31 11.94
N GLY A 87 8.12 35.00 12.85
CA GLY A 87 6.65 35.03 12.92
C GLY A 87 6.00 33.90 13.74
N CYS A 88 4.68 33.94 13.90
CA CYS A 88 3.91 33.00 14.73
C CYS A 88 3.56 31.72 13.98
N ASN A 89 4.54 30.85 13.69
CA ASN A 89 4.30 29.57 13.03
C ASN A 89 5.28 28.48 13.51
N PRO A 90 4.90 27.19 13.44
CA PRO A 90 5.69 26.11 14.03
C PRO A 90 7.02 25.84 13.31
N LEU A 91 7.16 26.24 12.05
CA LEU A 91 8.34 26.02 11.21
C LEU A 91 9.43 27.09 11.39
N SER A 92 9.08 28.19 12.06
CA SER A 92 10.02 29.24 12.44
C SER A 92 10.72 28.84 13.73
N ILE A 93 12.02 28.56 13.70
CA ILE A 93 12.74 28.12 14.90
C ILE A 93 13.07 29.28 15.86
N THR A 94 13.03 30.54 15.39
CA THR A 94 13.38 31.69 16.24
C THR A 94 12.19 32.28 17.01
N SER A 95 10.97 31.82 16.73
CA SER A 95 9.76 32.29 17.40
C SER A 95 9.22 31.28 18.40
N GLN A 96 8.22 31.67 19.19
CA GLN A 96 7.51 30.75 20.11
C GLN A 96 6.15 30.30 19.56
N GLY A 97 5.67 30.93 18.50
CA GLY A 97 4.37 30.62 17.92
C GLY A 97 4.34 29.23 17.28
N TRP A 98 3.16 28.61 17.27
CA TRP A 98 2.91 27.27 16.73
C TRP A 98 1.61 27.21 15.91
N GLN A 99 1.04 28.36 15.55
CA GLN A 99 -0.17 28.43 14.74
C GLN A 99 0.16 28.21 13.26
N LEU A 100 -0.63 27.37 12.59
CA LEU A 100 -0.52 27.20 11.14
C LEU A 100 -1.38 28.25 10.44
N SER A 101 -0.77 29.01 9.53
CA SER A 101 -1.54 29.92 8.66
C SER A 101 -2.44 29.14 7.71
N GLU A 102 -3.48 29.79 7.20
CA GLU A 102 -4.36 29.18 6.19
C GLU A 102 -3.56 28.70 4.96
N PHE A 103 -2.55 29.48 4.55
CA PHE A 103 -1.63 29.07 3.48
C PHE A 103 -0.87 27.79 3.81
N GLN A 104 -0.33 27.66 5.03
CA GLN A 104 0.38 26.45 5.44
C GLN A 104 -0.57 25.24 5.50
N GLN A 105 -1.79 25.42 6.02
CA GLN A 105 -2.80 24.37 6.02
C GLN A 105 -3.17 23.92 4.60
N ASP A 106 -3.30 24.86 3.67
CA ASP A 106 -3.55 24.60 2.26
C ASP A 106 -2.42 23.80 1.61
N VAL A 107 -1.16 24.20 1.85
CA VAL A 107 0.02 23.49 1.33
C VAL A 107 0.09 22.07 1.89
N ILE A 108 -0.11 21.92 3.20
CA ILE A 108 -0.15 20.61 3.87
C ILE A 108 -1.20 19.73 3.22
N ALA A 109 -2.42 20.23 3.07
CA ALA A 109 -3.53 19.48 2.51
C ALA A 109 -3.27 19.10 1.05
N ARG A 110 -2.77 20.02 0.21
CA ARG A 110 -2.44 19.75 -1.20
C ARG A 110 -1.38 18.67 -1.34
N ASN A 111 -0.29 18.76 -0.60
CA ASN A 111 0.79 17.79 -0.67
C ASN A 111 0.31 16.42 -0.22
N TYR A 112 -0.44 16.34 0.89
CA TYR A 112 -1.02 15.08 1.36
C TYR A 112 -1.98 14.46 0.33
N ILE A 113 -2.84 15.27 -0.31
CA ILE A 113 -3.74 14.82 -1.38
C ILE A 113 -2.95 14.27 -2.57
N ILE A 114 -1.91 14.98 -3.02
CA ILE A 114 -1.09 14.54 -4.17
C ILE A 114 -0.43 13.21 -3.86
N THR A 115 0.23 13.08 -2.70
CA THR A 115 0.89 11.84 -2.28
C THR A 115 -0.11 10.68 -2.22
N SER A 116 -1.24 10.86 -1.54
CA SER A 116 -2.26 9.80 -1.39
C SER A 116 -2.85 9.38 -2.74
N VAL A 117 -3.09 10.32 -3.65
CA VAL A 117 -3.58 10.02 -5.00
C VAL A 117 -2.52 9.25 -5.79
N GLU A 118 -1.26 9.68 -5.76
CA GLU A 118 -0.16 9.00 -6.43
C GLU A 118 0.02 7.57 -5.93
N GLU A 119 0.02 7.36 -4.61
CA GLU A 119 0.08 6.03 -3.99
C GLU A 119 -1.08 5.15 -4.44
N SER A 120 -2.31 5.67 -4.46
CA SER A 120 -3.48 4.92 -4.92
C SER A 120 -3.38 4.53 -6.41
N ILE A 121 -2.80 5.40 -7.25
CA ILE A 121 -2.54 5.13 -8.67
C ILE A 121 -1.50 4.02 -8.80
N GLN A 122 -0.41 4.07 -8.01
CA GLN A 122 0.62 3.04 -8.01
C GLN A 122 0.06 1.68 -7.58
N VAL A 123 -0.76 1.64 -6.53
CA VAL A 123 -1.44 0.40 -6.07
C VAL A 123 -2.31 -0.18 -7.18
N VAL A 124 -3.17 0.63 -7.81
CA VAL A 124 -4.06 0.20 -8.89
C VAL A 124 -3.28 -0.26 -10.11
N ASN A 125 -2.28 0.51 -10.55
CA ASN A 125 -1.44 0.16 -11.68
C ASN A 125 -0.68 -1.14 -11.42
N SER A 126 -0.13 -1.34 -10.23
CA SER A 126 0.56 -2.57 -9.87
C SER A 126 -0.37 -3.79 -9.92
N ALA A 127 -1.62 -3.65 -9.49
CA ALA A 127 -2.63 -4.69 -9.58
C ALA A 127 -3.02 -4.99 -11.04
N ILE A 128 -3.20 -3.96 -11.88
CA ILE A 128 -3.47 -4.13 -13.31
C ILE A 128 -2.29 -4.85 -14.00
N GLN A 129 -1.04 -4.47 -13.69
CA GLN A 129 0.13 -5.14 -14.25
C GLN A 129 0.16 -6.63 -13.90
N ARG A 130 -0.21 -7.01 -12.66
CA ARG A 130 -0.34 -8.42 -12.28
C ARG A 130 -1.40 -9.15 -13.11
N LEU A 131 -2.56 -8.52 -13.36
CA LEU A 131 -3.58 -9.12 -14.24
C LEU A 131 -3.08 -9.31 -15.67
N LEU A 132 -2.33 -8.35 -16.21
CA LEU A 132 -1.78 -8.43 -17.57
C LEU A 132 -0.76 -9.57 -17.72
N THR A 133 -0.03 -9.90 -16.65
CA THR A 133 0.93 -11.01 -16.65
C THR A 133 0.28 -12.39 -16.60
N GLU A 134 -1.01 -12.48 -16.24
CA GLU A 134 -1.70 -13.76 -16.15
C GLU A 134 -2.05 -14.36 -17.51
N ARG A 135 -1.79 -15.66 -17.67
CA ARG A 135 -2.14 -16.38 -18.89
C ARG A 135 -3.63 -16.73 -18.92
N THR A 136 -4.27 -16.38 -20.03
CA THR A 136 -5.66 -16.77 -20.29
C THR A 136 -5.74 -18.23 -20.73
N THR A 137 -6.65 -18.99 -20.13
CA THR A 137 -6.98 -20.36 -20.52
C THR A 137 -8.49 -20.50 -20.61
N GLU A 138 -8.98 -21.42 -21.46
CA GLU A 138 -10.43 -21.64 -21.62
C GLU A 138 -11.10 -22.02 -20.30
N LYS A 139 -10.42 -22.85 -19.48
CA LYS A 139 -10.89 -23.22 -18.14
C LYS A 139 -10.89 -22.04 -17.16
N GLY A 140 -9.87 -21.19 -17.23
CA GLY A 140 -9.77 -19.99 -16.39
C GLY A 140 -10.79 -18.92 -16.76
N PHE A 141 -11.25 -18.86 -18.01
CA PHE A 141 -12.20 -17.85 -18.48
C PHE A 141 -13.52 -17.88 -17.69
N LYS A 142 -14.06 -19.07 -17.39
CA LYS A 142 -15.30 -19.18 -16.61
C LYS A 142 -15.15 -18.66 -15.18
N ILE A 143 -14.00 -18.90 -14.56
CA ILE A 143 -13.68 -18.43 -13.20
C ILE A 143 -13.51 -16.91 -13.21
N PHE A 144 -12.73 -16.39 -14.15
CA PHE A 144 -12.53 -14.95 -14.31
C PHE A 144 -13.84 -14.22 -14.55
N LYS A 145 -14.69 -14.72 -15.44
CA LYS A 145 -15.99 -14.12 -15.77
C LYS A 145 -16.92 -14.01 -14.55
N ALA A 146 -16.80 -14.91 -13.58
CA ALA A 146 -17.57 -14.85 -12.34
C ALA A 146 -17.08 -13.75 -11.38
N GLN A 147 -15.80 -13.35 -11.48
CA GLN A 147 -15.14 -12.35 -10.62
C GLN A 147 -14.99 -10.98 -11.29
N GLU A 148 -15.17 -10.89 -12.60
CA GLU A 148 -15.02 -9.68 -13.41
C GLU A 148 -15.86 -8.50 -12.89
N SER A 149 -17.15 -8.73 -12.61
CA SER A 149 -18.07 -7.67 -12.18
C SER A 149 -17.61 -7.00 -10.89
N LEU A 150 -17.14 -7.79 -9.92
CA LEU A 150 -16.60 -7.29 -8.66
C LEU A 150 -15.35 -6.43 -8.89
N MET A 151 -14.43 -6.87 -9.73
CA MET A 151 -13.21 -6.10 -10.03
C MET A 151 -13.54 -4.78 -10.73
N VAL A 152 -14.47 -4.80 -11.70
CA VAL A 152 -14.93 -3.60 -12.41
C VAL A 152 -15.63 -2.64 -11.45
N GLU A 153 -16.47 -3.14 -10.55
CA GLU A 153 -17.11 -2.34 -9.51
C GLU A 153 -16.07 -1.65 -8.61
N LYS A 154 -15.09 -2.41 -8.10
CA LYS A 154 -14.02 -1.87 -7.24
C LYS A 154 -13.15 -0.86 -7.97
N TYR A 155 -12.80 -1.12 -9.23
CA TYR A 155 -12.06 -0.17 -10.06
C TYR A 155 -12.86 1.13 -10.27
N ASN A 156 -14.14 1.03 -10.61
CA ASN A 156 -15.00 2.19 -10.79
C ASN A 156 -15.16 3.02 -9.51
N ALA A 157 -15.19 2.36 -8.33
CA ALA A 157 -15.21 3.06 -7.06
C ALA A 157 -13.96 3.94 -6.86
N VAL A 158 -12.77 3.40 -7.15
CA VAL A 158 -11.50 4.17 -7.09
C VAL A 158 -11.51 5.33 -8.08
N VAL A 159 -11.86 5.07 -9.35
CA VAL A 159 -11.90 6.11 -10.39
C VAL A 159 -12.90 7.23 -10.03
N ASN A 160 -14.05 6.89 -9.45
CA ASN A 160 -15.02 7.88 -9.00
C ASN A 160 -14.49 8.72 -7.83
N LEU A 161 -13.70 8.13 -6.92
CA LEU A 161 -13.01 8.87 -5.87
C LEU A 161 -11.96 9.83 -6.45
N TRP A 162 -11.14 9.39 -7.42
CA TRP A 162 -10.20 10.29 -8.11
C TRP A 162 -10.89 11.49 -8.76
N ARG A 163 -12.02 11.27 -9.44
CA ARG A 163 -12.83 12.35 -10.03
C ARG A 163 -13.35 13.31 -8.97
N ARG A 164 -13.85 12.79 -7.84
CA ARG A 164 -14.38 13.60 -6.74
C ARG A 164 -13.28 14.44 -6.07
N VAL A 165 -12.12 13.84 -5.82
CA VAL A 165 -10.93 14.52 -5.28
C VAL A 165 -10.49 15.62 -6.25
N SER A 166 -10.38 15.33 -7.55
CA SER A 166 -10.04 16.34 -8.57
C SER A 166 -11.04 17.50 -8.61
N ALA A 167 -12.34 17.23 -8.55
CA ALA A 167 -13.37 18.26 -8.51
C ALA A 167 -13.27 19.13 -7.24
N MET A 168 -13.01 18.54 -6.07
CA MET A 168 -12.81 19.28 -4.81
C MET A 168 -11.55 20.13 -4.83
N SER A 169 -10.43 19.58 -5.32
CA SER A 169 -9.17 20.31 -5.48
C SER A 169 -9.30 21.48 -6.46
N LYS A 170 -10.04 21.31 -7.57
CA LYS A 170 -10.36 22.40 -8.49
C LYS A 170 -11.15 23.52 -7.81
N GLY A 171 -12.04 23.17 -6.89
CA GLY A 171 -12.82 24.12 -6.09
C GLY A 171 -12.07 24.68 -4.86
N LEU A 172 -10.77 24.41 -4.70
CA LEU A 172 -9.95 24.79 -3.54
C LEU A 172 -10.47 24.24 -2.19
N ARG A 173 -11.28 23.17 -2.22
CA ARG A 173 -11.86 22.55 -1.02
C ARG A 173 -10.95 21.47 -0.45
N TYR A 174 -9.71 21.82 -0.15
CA TYR A 174 -8.68 20.85 0.26
C TYR A 174 -9.05 20.12 1.55
N GLY A 175 -9.60 20.82 2.55
CA GLY A 175 -10.05 20.19 3.79
C GLY A 175 -11.14 19.12 3.61
N ASP A 176 -12.00 19.25 2.59
CA ASP A 176 -12.99 18.22 2.26
C ASP A 176 -12.38 17.08 1.44
N ALA A 177 -11.42 17.39 0.56
CA ALA A 177 -10.69 16.37 -0.20
C ALA A 177 -9.84 15.49 0.74
N VAL A 178 -9.17 16.05 1.75
CA VAL A 178 -8.39 15.30 2.74
C VAL A 178 -9.23 14.23 3.44
N LYS A 179 -10.51 14.51 3.73
CA LYS A 179 -11.43 13.53 4.35
C LYS A 179 -11.72 12.32 3.47
N LEU A 180 -11.45 12.39 2.16
CA LEU A 180 -11.60 11.27 1.23
C LEU A 180 -10.34 10.40 1.11
N MET A 181 -9.20 10.82 1.66
CA MET A 181 -7.92 10.12 1.44
C MET A 181 -7.92 8.71 2.03
N SER A 182 -8.41 8.52 3.26
CA SER A 182 -8.53 7.18 3.85
C SER A 182 -9.47 6.27 3.05
N ILE A 183 -10.59 6.82 2.55
CA ILE A 183 -11.54 6.08 1.71
C ILE A 183 -10.89 5.69 0.38
N LEU A 184 -10.05 6.56 -0.18
CA LEU A 184 -9.30 6.30 -1.41
C LEU A 184 -8.25 5.20 -1.22
N GLU A 185 -7.50 5.26 -0.12
CA GLU A 185 -6.55 4.23 0.28
C GLU A 185 -7.24 2.87 0.40
N ASP A 186 -8.30 2.79 1.21
CA ASP A 186 -9.12 1.57 1.39
C ASP A 186 -9.68 1.04 0.07
N ALA A 187 -10.20 1.92 -0.80
CA ALA A 187 -10.75 1.52 -2.09
C ALA A 187 -9.66 0.97 -3.03
N SER A 188 -8.47 1.59 -3.04
CA SER A 188 -7.34 1.16 -3.86
C SER A 188 -6.80 -0.20 -3.42
N HIS A 189 -6.64 -0.42 -2.11
CA HIS A 189 -6.28 -1.71 -1.53
C HIS A 189 -7.38 -2.76 -1.74
N GLY A 190 -8.66 -2.36 -1.65
CA GLY A 190 -9.80 -3.22 -1.94
C GLY A 190 -9.82 -3.72 -3.39
N PHE A 191 -9.48 -2.86 -4.36
CA PHE A 191 -9.30 -3.28 -5.76
C PHE A 191 -8.12 -4.24 -5.90
N SER A 192 -6.95 -3.90 -5.33
CA SER A 192 -5.76 -4.77 -5.36
C SER A 192 -6.01 -6.14 -4.74
N SER A 193 -6.75 -6.19 -3.62
CA SER A 193 -7.15 -7.44 -2.97
C SER A 193 -8.10 -8.27 -3.84
N ALA A 194 -9.08 -7.64 -4.50
CA ALA A 194 -9.97 -8.33 -5.43
C ALA A 194 -9.19 -8.95 -6.60
N VAL A 195 -8.21 -8.23 -7.14
CA VAL A 195 -7.30 -8.72 -8.17
C VAL A 195 -6.49 -9.92 -7.67
N ASN A 196 -5.81 -9.80 -6.52
CA ASN A 196 -4.99 -10.89 -5.98
C ASN A 196 -5.83 -12.14 -5.69
N SER A 197 -7.06 -11.97 -5.20
CA SER A 197 -8.02 -13.07 -5.01
C SER A 197 -8.38 -13.75 -6.33
N THR A 198 -8.65 -12.98 -7.38
CA THR A 198 -8.93 -13.52 -8.72
C THR A 198 -7.75 -14.31 -9.26
N ILE A 199 -6.53 -13.77 -9.17
CA ILE A 199 -5.30 -14.44 -9.60
C ILE A 199 -5.11 -15.76 -8.83
N SER A 200 -5.28 -15.76 -7.52
CA SER A 200 -5.18 -16.98 -6.69
C SER A 200 -6.20 -18.06 -7.10
N SER A 201 -7.36 -17.66 -7.61
CA SER A 201 -8.39 -18.59 -8.12
C SER A 201 -8.01 -19.18 -9.48
N LEU A 202 -7.18 -18.49 -10.27
CA LEU A 202 -6.73 -18.92 -11.60
C LEU A 202 -5.50 -19.84 -11.55
N GLN A 203 -4.63 -19.70 -10.56
CA GLN A 203 -3.37 -20.46 -10.43
C GLN A 203 -3.54 -22.00 -10.43
N PRO A 204 -4.48 -22.61 -9.69
CA PRO A 204 -4.64 -24.07 -9.68
C PRO A 204 -4.95 -24.65 -11.07
N VAL A 205 -5.67 -23.89 -11.91
CA VAL A 205 -6.05 -24.30 -13.27
C VAL A 205 -4.83 -24.30 -14.20
N GLN A 206 -3.88 -23.38 -14.00
CA GLN A 206 -2.66 -23.29 -14.80
C GLN A 206 -1.63 -24.36 -14.40
N CYS A 207 -1.56 -24.74 -13.11
CA CYS A 207 -0.62 -25.75 -12.63
C CYS A 207 -1.04 -27.19 -12.93
N THR A 208 -2.34 -27.45 -13.17
CA THR A 208 -2.81 -28.77 -13.59
C THR A 208 -2.46 -29.02 -15.06
N ARG A 209 -1.34 -29.73 -15.30
CA ARG A 209 -1.03 -30.28 -16.62
C ARG A 209 -2.06 -31.34 -16.95
N GLU A 210 -3.00 -31.03 -17.84
CA GLU A 210 -3.86 -32.05 -18.44
C GLU A 210 -2.99 -33.01 -19.24
N ARG A 211 -2.68 -34.17 -18.65
CA ARG A 211 -2.22 -35.32 -19.44
C ARG A 211 -3.43 -35.82 -20.21
N LYS A 212 -3.51 -35.48 -21.50
CA LYS A 212 -4.28 -36.29 -22.45
C LYS A 212 -3.62 -37.67 -22.46
N LEU A 213 -4.16 -38.58 -21.65
CA LEU A 213 -3.92 -40.00 -21.83
C LEU A 213 -4.68 -40.37 -23.10
N ASP A 214 -4.00 -40.34 -24.24
CA ASP A 214 -4.44 -41.08 -25.42
C ASP A 214 -4.35 -42.55 -25.05
N VAL A 215 -5.41 -43.06 -24.42
CA VAL A 215 -5.61 -44.48 -24.29
C VAL A 215 -5.95 -44.95 -25.70
N GLN A 216 -4.92 -45.30 -26.46
CA GLN A 216 -5.08 -46.18 -27.62
C GLN A 216 -5.63 -47.49 -27.07
N LEU A 217 -6.97 -47.58 -27.00
CA LEU A 217 -7.68 -48.84 -26.92
C LEU A 217 -7.40 -49.56 -28.23
N ASP A 218 -6.26 -50.25 -28.29
CA ASP A 218 -5.93 -51.14 -29.39
C ASP A 218 -7.06 -52.15 -29.50
N LEU A 219 -7.88 -52.01 -30.54
CA LEU A 219 -9.05 -52.84 -30.82
C LEU A 219 -8.68 -54.34 -30.98
N THR A 220 -7.39 -54.63 -31.10
CA THR A 220 -6.75 -55.96 -31.14
C THR A 220 -6.55 -56.60 -29.76
N THR A 221 -6.57 -55.83 -28.67
CA THR A 221 -6.42 -56.36 -27.30
C THR A 221 -7.72 -56.99 -26.79
N LEU A 222 -8.87 -56.43 -27.15
CA LEU A 222 -10.20 -56.97 -26.82
C LEU A 222 -10.42 -58.43 -27.28
N PRO A 223 -10.13 -58.82 -28.55
CA PRO A 223 -10.26 -60.20 -28.98
C PRO A 223 -9.22 -61.13 -28.31
N ALA A 224 -8.03 -60.62 -27.97
CA ALA A 224 -7.02 -61.40 -27.26
C ALA A 224 -7.49 -61.75 -25.83
N PHE A 225 -8.06 -60.80 -25.10
CA PHE A 225 -8.65 -61.06 -23.78
C PHE A 225 -9.83 -62.04 -23.86
N LEU A 226 -10.69 -61.91 -24.89
CA LEU A 226 -11.79 -62.86 -25.14
C LEU A 226 -11.28 -64.28 -25.46
N ALA A 227 -10.24 -64.41 -26.27
CA ALA A 227 -9.65 -65.71 -26.61
C ALA A 227 -9.04 -66.41 -25.39
N VAL A 228 -8.31 -65.67 -24.55
CA VAL A 228 -7.75 -66.18 -23.29
C VAL A 228 -8.87 -66.60 -22.34
N PHE A 229 -9.93 -65.81 -22.23
CA PHE A 229 -11.09 -66.14 -21.40
C PHE A 229 -11.81 -67.40 -21.88
N LEU A 230 -12.00 -67.56 -23.21
CA LEU A 230 -12.58 -68.76 -23.81
C LEU A 230 -11.69 -70.00 -23.61
N LEU A 231 -10.38 -69.86 -23.73
CA LEU A 231 -9.41 -70.94 -23.47
C LEU A 231 -9.47 -71.38 -22.00
N LEU A 232 -9.45 -70.43 -21.07
CA LEU A 232 -9.57 -70.70 -19.64
C LEU A 232 -10.91 -71.36 -19.32
N TRP A 233 -12.00 -70.88 -19.92
CA TRP A 233 -13.31 -71.50 -19.78
C TRP A 233 -13.31 -72.95 -20.26
N PHE A 234 -12.64 -73.25 -21.39
CA PHE A 234 -12.56 -74.60 -21.93
C PHE A 234 -11.68 -75.53 -21.08
N LEU A 235 -10.55 -75.02 -20.57
CA LEU A 235 -9.62 -75.76 -19.72
C LEU A 235 -10.19 -76.03 -18.32
N LEU A 236 -10.90 -75.06 -17.75
CA LEU A 236 -11.50 -75.15 -16.42
C LEU A 236 -12.90 -75.79 -16.45
N ARG A 237 -13.40 -76.17 -17.63
CA ARG A 237 -14.69 -76.86 -17.75
C ARG A 237 -14.57 -78.26 -17.13
N PRO A 238 -15.33 -78.57 -16.06
CA PRO A 238 -15.22 -79.87 -15.40
C PRO A 238 -15.63 -80.99 -16.36
N ARG A 239 -14.72 -81.95 -16.58
CA ARG A 239 -14.99 -83.15 -17.41
C ARG A 239 -16.07 -83.98 -16.73
N ARG A 240 -17.16 -84.28 -17.47
CA ARG A 240 -18.25 -85.13 -16.99
C ARG A 240 -17.70 -86.49 -16.54
N PRO A 241 -18.08 -87.01 -15.36
CA PRO A 241 -17.60 -88.31 -14.89
C PRO A 241 -18.08 -89.41 -15.84
N LYS A 242 -17.16 -90.30 -16.25
CA LYS A 242 -17.46 -91.45 -17.10
C LYS A 242 -18.47 -92.37 -16.39
N PRO A 243 -19.50 -92.88 -17.08
CA PRO A 243 -20.47 -93.80 -16.48
C PRO A 243 -19.76 -95.10 -16.06
N LYS A 244 -19.99 -95.53 -14.81
CA LYS A 244 -19.57 -96.85 -14.34
C LYS A 244 -20.50 -97.89 -14.94
N ILE A 245 -19.92 -98.81 -15.71
CA ILE A 245 -20.58 -100.01 -16.22
C ILE A 245 -20.66 -101.00 -15.05
N ASN A 246 -21.87 -101.44 -14.71
CA ASN A 246 -22.16 -102.67 -13.99
C ASN A 246 -22.93 -103.58 -14.94
#